data_AF-A0A3S4TVX1-F1
#
_entry.id   AF-A0A3S4TVX1-F1
#
_cell.length_a   1.000
_cell.length_b   1.000
_cell.length_c   1.000
_cell.angle_alpha   90.00
_cell.angle_beta   90.00
_cell.angle_gamma   90.00
#
_symmetry.space_group_name_H-M   'P 1'
#
loop_
_entity.id
_entity.type
_entity.pdbx_description
1 polymer ?
#
loop_
_entity_poly.entity_id
_entity_poly.type
_entity_poly.pdbx_seq_one_letter_code
_entity_poly.pdbx_strand_id
1 'polypeptide(L)'
;MKKLVVGLAIILLSGVANAKCYGTKSNKVCYSNNGNTHHVSKSGNYTNVSSYNSRTGARWSSNYSSYGNTTYATGRSKKGSPWNETMVRHRNSTHYYGTNSRGKKFDSYGISSKPCRKKNDCY
;
A
#
# COMPACT_ATOMS: atom_id res chain seq x y z
N MET A 1 -16.90 -36.91 31.79
CA MET A 1 -16.21 -35.88 30.98
C MET A 1 -15.67 -36.49 29.70
N LYS A 2 -16.33 -36.30 28.55
CA LYS A 2 -15.77 -36.58 27.22
C LYS A 2 -16.29 -35.51 26.27
N LYS A 3 -15.44 -34.53 25.94
CA LYS A 3 -15.69 -33.53 24.92
C LYS A 3 -15.16 -34.11 23.61
N LEU A 4 -16.01 -34.29 22.61
CA LEU A 4 -15.55 -34.39 21.22
C LEU A 4 -16.23 -33.29 20.42
N VAL A 5 -15.35 -32.45 19.89
CA VAL A 5 -15.57 -31.12 19.33
C VAL A 5 -16.20 -31.26 17.94
N VAL A 6 -17.33 -30.57 17.74
CA VAL A 6 -17.86 -30.26 16.41
C VAL A 6 -16.95 -29.22 15.77
N GLY A 7 -16.15 -29.64 14.78
CA GLY A 7 -15.26 -28.76 14.01
C GLY A 7 -15.90 -28.32 12.70
N LEU A 8 -16.56 -27.17 12.73
CA LEU A 8 -17.14 -26.48 11.57
C LEU A 8 -16.01 -26.04 10.60
N ALA A 9 -15.96 -26.63 9.41
CA ALA A 9 -15.03 -26.24 8.36
C ALA A 9 -15.44 -24.89 7.74
N ILE A 10 -14.82 -23.80 8.21
CA ILE A 10 -14.95 -22.46 7.60
C ILE A 10 -13.91 -22.35 6.49
N ILE A 11 -14.35 -22.57 5.24
CA ILE A 11 -13.55 -22.29 4.04
C ILE A 11 -13.51 -20.76 3.87
N LEU A 12 -12.39 -20.15 4.25
CA LEU A 12 -12.10 -18.74 4.01
C LEU A 12 -11.79 -18.54 2.52
N LEU A 13 -12.79 -18.13 1.74
CA LEU A 13 -12.61 -17.59 0.39
C LEU A 13 -11.87 -16.25 0.48
N SER A 14 -10.54 -16.29 0.44
CA SER A 14 -9.71 -15.10 0.24
C SER A 14 -9.93 -14.56 -1.18
N GLY A 15 -10.88 -13.64 -1.32
CA GLY A 15 -11.13 -12.92 -2.58
C GLY A 15 -9.87 -12.20 -3.04
N VAL A 16 -9.35 -12.60 -4.20
CA VAL A 16 -8.29 -11.88 -4.91
C VAL A 16 -8.82 -10.49 -5.29
N ALA A 17 -8.33 -9.45 -4.63
CA ALA A 17 -8.64 -8.07 -4.95
C ALA A 17 -7.91 -7.68 -6.25
N ASN A 18 -8.47 -8.09 -7.40
CA ASN A 18 -7.96 -7.67 -8.71
C ASN A 18 -8.35 -6.21 -8.93
N ALA A 19 -7.37 -5.30 -8.86
CA ALA A 19 -7.57 -3.92 -9.27
C ALA A 19 -7.51 -3.83 -10.81
N LYS A 20 -8.53 -3.24 -11.43
CA LYS A 20 -8.54 -2.97 -12.87
C LYS A 20 -8.02 -1.56 -13.11
N CYS A 21 -6.91 -1.45 -13.84
CA CYS A 21 -6.30 -0.17 -14.18
C CYS A 21 -6.52 0.17 -15.66
N TYR A 22 -6.92 1.41 -15.93
CA TYR A 22 -7.16 1.93 -17.26
C TYR A 22 -6.30 3.17 -17.49
N GLY A 23 -5.73 3.32 -18.70
CA GLY A 23 -4.93 4.47 -19.08
C GLY A 23 -3.57 4.09 -19.66
N THR A 24 -2.63 5.03 -19.60
CA THR A 24 -1.28 4.90 -20.16
C THR A 24 -0.26 4.51 -19.10
N LYS A 25 1.01 4.36 -19.52
CA LYS A 25 2.14 4.15 -18.58
C LYS A 25 2.31 5.33 -17.61
N SER A 26 2.04 6.56 -18.08
CA SER A 26 2.25 7.78 -17.31
C SER A 26 1.02 8.23 -16.54
N ASN A 27 -0.19 7.98 -17.03
CA ASN A 27 -1.42 8.37 -16.34
C ASN A 27 -2.41 7.22 -16.40
N LYS A 28 -2.80 6.69 -15.23
CA LYS A 28 -3.76 5.60 -15.15
C LYS A 28 -4.69 5.78 -13.95
N VAL A 29 -5.88 5.21 -14.07
CA VAL A 29 -6.87 5.12 -13.00
C VAL A 29 -7.10 3.66 -12.69
N CYS A 30 -6.87 3.27 -11.43
CA CYS A 30 -7.07 1.92 -10.95
C CYS A 30 -8.29 1.85 -10.04
N TYR A 31 -9.18 0.90 -10.32
CA TYR A 31 -10.37 0.64 -9.55
C TYR A 31 -10.23 -0.71 -8.86
N SER A 32 -10.59 -0.76 -7.59
CA SER A 32 -10.57 -2.00 -6.81
C SER A 32 -11.97 -2.35 -6.31
N ASN A 33 -12.23 -3.65 -6.13
CA ASN A 33 -13.57 -4.17 -5.81
C ASN A 33 -14.12 -3.71 -4.45
N ASN A 34 -13.27 -3.14 -3.59
CA ASN A 34 -13.66 -2.57 -2.29
C ASN A 34 -14.11 -1.09 -2.39
N GLY A 35 -14.19 -0.53 -3.60
CA GLY A 35 -14.60 0.84 -3.84
C GLY A 35 -13.47 1.87 -3.78
N ASN A 36 -12.20 1.45 -3.71
CA ASN A 36 -11.10 2.40 -3.86
C ASN A 36 -10.84 2.69 -5.35
N THR A 37 -10.62 3.96 -5.63
CA THR A 37 -10.13 4.50 -6.90
C THR A 37 -8.78 5.16 -6.66
N HIS A 38 -7.79 4.84 -7.49
CA HIS A 38 -6.45 5.39 -7.46
C HIS A 38 -6.14 6.08 -8.78
N HIS A 39 -5.91 7.38 -8.72
CA HIS A 39 -5.37 8.17 -9.83
C HIS A 39 -3.86 8.19 -9.69
N VAL A 40 -3.16 7.57 -10.63
CA VAL A 40 -1.71 7.49 -10.67
C VAL A 40 -1.21 8.35 -11.81
N SER A 41 -0.36 9.32 -11.49
CA SER A 41 0.36 10.13 -12.46
C SER A 41 1.86 9.97 -12.24
N LYS A 42 2.58 9.65 -13.31
CA LYS A 42 4.02 9.40 -13.31
C LYS A 42 4.69 10.32 -14.31
N SER A 43 5.72 11.02 -13.84
CA SER A 43 6.57 11.89 -14.65
C SER A 43 8.02 11.65 -14.25
N GLY A 44 8.80 11.06 -15.16
CA GLY A 44 10.18 10.63 -14.88
C GLY A 44 10.28 9.75 -13.64
N ASN A 45 11.06 10.21 -12.66
CA ASN A 45 11.30 9.56 -11.38
C ASN A 45 10.23 9.85 -10.32
N TYR A 46 9.27 10.72 -10.63
CA TYR A 46 8.20 11.12 -9.73
C TYR A 46 6.93 10.36 -10.03
N THR A 47 6.24 9.88 -8.99
CA THR A 47 4.90 9.27 -9.10
C THR A 47 4.00 9.86 -8.03
N ASN A 48 2.89 10.46 -8.44
CA ASN A 48 1.83 10.92 -7.58
C ASN A 48 0.66 9.93 -7.64
N VAL A 49 0.12 9.60 -6.46
CA VAL A 49 -1.04 8.73 -6.31
C VAL A 49 -2.06 9.49 -5.46
N SER A 50 -3.19 9.81 -6.06
CA SER A 50 -4.36 10.36 -5.36
C SER A 50 -5.43 9.29 -5.29
N SER A 51 -5.96 9.05 -4.09
CA SER A 51 -6.85 7.93 -3.86
C SER A 51 -8.11 8.34 -3.09
N TYR A 52 -9.20 7.67 -3.43
CA TYR A 52 -10.51 7.92 -2.87
C TYR A 52 -11.27 6.61 -2.71
N ASN A 53 -12.05 6.46 -1.64
CA ASN A 53 -12.99 5.35 -1.49
C ASN A 53 -14.43 5.85 -1.62
N SER A 54 -15.15 5.36 -2.64
CA SER A 54 -16.52 5.79 -2.94
C SER A 54 -17.55 5.37 -1.90
N ARG A 55 -17.27 4.34 -1.09
CA ARG A 55 -18.19 3.84 -0.06
C ARG A 55 -18.10 4.60 1.26
N THR A 56 -16.91 5.12 1.58
CA THR A 56 -16.62 5.77 2.88
C THR A 56 -16.33 7.26 2.77
N GLY A 57 -16.13 7.79 1.57
CA GLY A 57 -15.71 9.18 1.35
C GLY A 57 -14.23 9.44 1.68
N ALA A 58 -13.50 8.44 2.17
CA ALA A 58 -12.11 8.59 2.61
C ALA A 58 -11.19 8.96 1.46
N ARG A 59 -10.24 9.87 1.72
CA ARG A 59 -9.23 10.33 0.76
C ARG A 59 -7.84 10.19 1.35
N TRP A 60 -6.89 9.80 0.53
CA TRP A 60 -5.49 9.71 0.90
C TRP A 60 -4.63 9.92 -0.34
N SER A 61 -3.37 10.26 -0.12
CA SER A 61 -2.45 10.51 -1.22
C SER A 61 -1.04 10.05 -0.87
N SER A 62 -0.25 9.80 -1.91
CA SER A 62 1.13 9.39 -1.81
C SER A 62 1.92 9.99 -2.96
N ASN A 63 3.12 10.47 -2.66
CA ASN A 63 4.09 10.98 -3.61
C ASN A 63 5.35 10.15 -3.47
N TYR A 64 5.90 9.72 -4.59
CA TYR A 64 7.12 8.93 -4.66
C TYR A 64 8.12 9.65 -5.54
N SER A 65 9.36 9.76 -5.07
CA SER A 65 10.50 10.24 -5.87
C SER A 65 11.62 9.22 -5.75
N SER A 66 12.07 8.67 -6.88
CA SER A 66 13.12 7.65 -6.90
C SER A 66 14.44 8.20 -7.45
N TYR A 67 15.52 7.97 -6.73
CA TYR A 67 16.87 8.34 -7.15
C TYR A 67 17.84 7.19 -6.85
N GLY A 68 18.43 6.62 -7.91
CA GLY A 68 19.28 5.44 -7.81
C GLY A 68 18.54 4.26 -7.18
N ASN A 69 19.04 3.75 -6.07
CA ASN A 69 18.43 2.67 -5.30
C ASN A 69 17.50 3.15 -4.17
N THR A 70 17.27 4.46 -4.05
CA THR A 70 16.49 5.05 -2.96
C THR A 70 15.17 5.62 -3.49
N THR A 71 14.06 5.31 -2.84
CA THR A 71 12.75 5.90 -3.11
C THR A 71 12.28 6.63 -1.86
N TYR A 72 11.98 7.91 -2.02
CA TYR A 72 11.36 8.74 -0.99
C TYR A 72 9.86 8.75 -1.21
N ALA A 73 9.11 8.44 -0.17
CA ALA A 73 7.66 8.45 -0.16
C ALA A 73 7.13 9.40 0.91
N THR A 74 6.14 10.20 0.56
CA THR A 74 5.40 11.03 1.50
C THR A 74 3.92 10.93 1.19
N GLY A 75 3.07 11.17 2.17
CA GLY A 75 1.65 11.13 1.90
C GLY A 75 0.78 11.60 3.05
N ARG A 76 -0.53 11.50 2.81
CA ARG A 76 -1.56 11.72 3.81
C ARG A 76 -2.39 10.47 3.95
N SER A 77 -2.67 10.06 5.17
CA SER A 77 -3.56 8.94 5.47
C SER A 77 -5.01 9.27 5.19
N LYS A 78 -5.90 8.27 5.29
CA LYS A 78 -7.36 8.41 5.20
C LYS A 78 -7.96 9.47 6.15
N LYS A 79 -7.25 9.77 7.25
CA LYS A 79 -7.63 10.79 8.25
C LYS A 79 -6.93 12.14 8.04
N GLY A 80 -6.22 12.32 6.93
CA GLY A 80 -5.47 13.54 6.61
C GLY A 80 -4.09 13.66 7.28
N SER A 81 -3.79 12.83 8.28
CA SER A 81 -2.50 12.87 8.99
C SER A 81 -1.33 12.53 8.06
N PRO A 82 -0.24 13.32 8.08
CA PRO A 82 0.90 13.12 7.20
C PRO A 82 1.75 11.92 7.63
N TRP A 83 2.50 11.36 6.69
CA TRP A 83 3.50 10.33 6.93
C TRP A 83 4.65 10.47 5.92
N ASN A 84 5.78 9.86 6.24
CA ASN A 84 6.92 9.73 5.33
C ASN A 84 7.58 8.36 5.48
N GLU A 85 8.21 7.91 4.41
CA GLU A 85 8.95 6.67 4.32
C GLU A 85 10.11 6.85 3.33
N THR A 86 11.28 6.34 3.67
CA THR A 86 12.40 6.17 2.76
C THR A 86 12.64 4.68 2.57
N MET A 87 12.76 4.28 1.31
CA MET A 87 13.00 2.91 0.90
C MET A 87 14.38 2.84 0.24
N VAL A 88 15.32 2.13 0.83
CA VAL A 88 16.64 1.90 0.24
C VAL A 88 16.73 0.46 -0.23
N ARG A 89 16.81 0.26 -1.53
CA ARG A 89 16.94 -1.06 -2.14
C ARG A 89 18.39 -1.50 -2.09
N HIS A 90 18.62 -2.61 -1.40
CA HIS A 90 19.83 -3.40 -1.47
C HIS A 90 19.58 -4.62 -2.36
N ARG A 91 20.62 -5.40 -2.66
CA ARG A 91 20.54 -6.54 -3.59
C ARG A 91 19.32 -7.46 -3.33
N ASN A 92 19.19 -7.96 -2.11
CA ASN A 92 18.16 -8.95 -1.73
C ASN A 92 17.14 -8.42 -0.71
N SER A 93 17.30 -7.18 -0.26
CA SER A 93 16.47 -6.57 0.77
C SER A 93 16.18 -5.11 0.46
N THR A 94 15.12 -4.58 1.04
CA THR A 94 14.81 -3.16 1.05
C THR A 94 14.73 -2.72 2.50
N HIS A 95 15.46 -1.67 2.84
CA HIS A 95 15.36 -1.00 4.13
C HIS A 95 14.26 0.06 4.05
N TYR A 96 13.35 0.06 5.01
CA TYR A 96 12.22 0.97 5.12
C TYR A 96 12.32 1.69 6.45
N TYR A 97 12.37 3.02 6.43
CA TYR A 97 12.35 3.81 7.65
C TYR A 97 11.60 5.11 7.45
N GLY A 98 11.04 5.67 8.52
CA GLY A 98 10.27 6.90 8.42
C GLY A 98 9.36 7.12 9.61
N THR A 99 8.30 7.90 9.39
CA THR A 99 7.29 8.23 10.40
C THR A 99 5.91 7.95 9.86
N ASN A 100 5.17 7.09 10.55
CA ASN A 100 3.80 6.76 10.14
C ASN A 100 2.80 7.87 10.49
N SER A 101 1.57 7.72 10.02
CA SER A 101 0.51 8.72 10.18
C SER A 101 0.03 8.94 11.63
N ARG A 102 0.56 8.19 12.59
CA ARG A 102 0.36 8.37 14.03
C ARG A 102 1.54 9.08 14.71
N GLY A 103 2.51 9.57 13.94
CA GLY A 103 3.73 10.19 14.44
C GLY A 103 4.76 9.22 15.01
N LYS A 104 4.56 7.89 14.87
CA LYS A 104 5.52 6.91 15.37
C LYS A 104 6.58 6.64 14.31
N LYS A 105 7.84 6.75 14.71
CA LYS A 105 8.98 6.35 13.90
C LYS A 105 8.99 4.83 13.70
N PHE A 106 9.48 4.40 12.55
CA PHE A 106 9.70 2.99 12.26
C PHE A 106 11.00 2.81 11.47
N ASP A 107 11.57 1.63 11.61
CA ASP A 107 12.75 1.16 10.89
C ASP A 107 12.60 -0.37 10.72
N SER A 108 12.70 -0.86 9.49
CA SER A 108 12.45 -2.28 9.17
C SER A 108 13.12 -2.68 7.87
N TYR A 109 13.49 -3.96 7.76
CA TYR A 109 13.96 -4.57 6.51
C TYR A 109 12.91 -5.52 5.93
N GLY A 110 12.64 -5.41 4.63
CA GLY A 110 11.85 -6.36 3.84
C GLY A 110 12.75 -7.15 2.89
N ILE A 111 12.55 -8.46 2.78
CA ILE A 111 13.27 -9.29 1.79
C ILE A 111 12.52 -9.20 0.46
N SER A 112 13.24 -9.03 -0.66
CA SER A 112 12.68 -8.81 -2.00
C SER A 112 11.76 -9.93 -2.53
N SER A 113 11.61 -11.05 -1.81
CA SER A 113 10.69 -12.15 -2.14
C SER A 113 9.30 -12.04 -1.51
N LYS A 114 9.05 -11.06 -0.63
CA LYS A 114 7.71 -10.76 -0.10
C LYS A 114 7.55 -9.26 0.15
N PRO A 115 6.99 -8.48 -0.80
CA PRO A 115 6.39 -7.22 -0.41
C PRO A 115 5.18 -7.55 0.47
N CYS A 116 4.86 -6.68 1.43
CA CYS A 116 3.76 -6.80 2.40
C CYS A 116 4.11 -7.54 3.69
N ARG A 117 4.63 -6.81 4.68
CA ARG A 117 4.43 -7.13 6.10
C ARG A 117 3.40 -6.20 6.73
N LYS A 118 2.13 -6.44 6.39
CA LYS A 118 0.94 -6.51 7.27
C LYS A 118 -0.33 -6.36 6.44
N LYS A 119 -1.33 -7.19 6.75
CA LYS A 119 -2.71 -7.12 6.26
C LYS A 119 -3.18 -5.66 6.15
N ASN A 120 -3.46 -5.21 4.94
CA ASN A 120 -4.45 -4.18 4.56
C ASN A 120 -4.01 -2.91 3.83
N ASP A 121 -2.74 -2.63 3.54
CA ASP A 121 -2.43 -1.43 2.73
C ASP A 121 -1.20 -1.66 1.83
N CYS A 122 -1.41 -2.15 0.61
CA CYS A 122 -0.55 -1.90 -0.55
C CYS A 122 -1.48 -1.58 -1.72
N TYR A 123 -1.23 -0.46 -2.41
CA TYR A 123 -1.90 -0.07 -3.64
C TYR A 123 -1.14 -0.60 -4.86
#